data_AF-A0A7C0VIF3-F1
#
_entry.id   AF-A0A7C0VIF3-F1
#
_cell.length_a   1.000
_cell.length_b   1.000
_cell.length_c   1.000
_cell.angle_alpha   90.00
_cell.angle_beta   90.00
_cell.angle_gamma   90.00
#
_symmetry.space_group_name_H-M   'P 1'
#
loop_
_entity.id
_entity.type
_entity.pdbx_description
1 polymer ?
#
loop_
_entity_poly.entity_id
_entity_poly.type
_entity_poly.pdbx_seq_one_letter_code
_entity_poly.pdbx_strand_id
1 'polypeptide(L)'
;MNRKEEKEHLCEVIQPHQETLKLVKQAMSSEKNLLSLAETFNVLADPTRLKIIQALSIKELCVCDLAYLIGVSISAISHQLRLLRHLRLVKFRKEGRMVYYSLADGHIENLLQQGLEHVEE
;
A
#
# COMPACT_ATOMS: atom_id res chain seq x y z
N MET A 1 -29.89 5.53 -11.18
CA MET A 1 -28.76 5.22 -12.07
C MET A 1 -29.30 4.35 -13.20
N ASN A 2 -29.21 4.82 -14.45
CA ASN A 2 -29.98 4.31 -15.59
C ASN A 2 -29.25 3.15 -16.29
N ARG A 3 -29.93 2.02 -16.51
CA ARG A 3 -29.44 0.80 -17.22
C ARG A 3 -28.94 1.02 -18.66
N LYS A 4 -29.00 2.24 -19.20
CA LYS A 4 -28.58 2.60 -20.57
C LYS A 4 -27.10 2.93 -20.68
N GLU A 5 -26.45 3.41 -19.62
CA GLU A 5 -25.04 3.84 -19.63
C GLU A 5 -24.05 2.66 -19.61
N GLU A 6 -24.45 1.49 -19.10
CA GLU A 6 -23.56 0.32 -18.96
C GLU A 6 -23.11 -0.31 -20.29
N LYS A 7 -23.73 0.02 -21.42
CA LYS A 7 -23.43 -0.61 -22.73
C LYS A 7 -22.38 0.13 -23.56
N GLU A 8 -22.05 1.38 -23.25
CA GLU A 8 -21.10 2.18 -24.05
C GLU A 8 -19.63 1.71 -23.94
N HIS A 9 -19.28 0.94 -22.90
CA HIS A 9 -17.93 0.45 -22.67
C HIS A 9 -17.72 -1.03 -23.05
N LEU A 10 -18.72 -1.67 -23.66
CA LEU A 10 -18.66 -3.08 -24.04
C LEU A 10 -18.37 -3.22 -25.53
N CYS A 11 -17.58 -4.24 -25.86
CA CYS A 11 -17.38 -4.61 -27.26
C CYS A 11 -18.71 -5.08 -27.86
N GLU A 12 -19.10 -4.49 -29.00
CA GLU A 12 -20.27 -4.95 -29.76
C GLU A 12 -20.06 -6.37 -30.33
N VAL A 13 -18.80 -6.77 -30.53
CA VAL A 13 -18.38 -8.10 -30.97
C VAL A 13 -17.28 -8.63 -30.06
N ILE A 14 -17.46 -9.83 -29.49
CA ILE A 14 -16.46 -10.49 -28.65
C ILE A 14 -15.47 -11.24 -29.54
N GLN A 15 -14.50 -10.52 -30.10
CA GLN A 15 -13.41 -11.10 -30.90
C GLN A 15 -12.06 -10.76 -30.28
N PRO A 16 -11.49 -11.64 -29.44
CA PRO A 16 -10.20 -11.40 -28.80
C PRO A 16 -9.05 -11.41 -29.82
N HIS A 17 -8.21 -10.37 -29.78
CA HIS A 17 -7.00 -10.28 -30.60
C HIS A 17 -5.92 -11.24 -30.10
N GLN A 18 -5.85 -12.43 -30.70
CA GLN A 18 -5.00 -13.53 -30.24
C GLN A 18 -3.51 -13.18 -30.16
N GLU A 19 -3.00 -12.42 -31.14
CA GLU A 19 -1.60 -11.98 -31.16
C GLU A 19 -1.30 -11.03 -30.01
N THR A 20 -2.16 -10.03 -29.77
CA THR A 20 -2.08 -9.11 -28.63
C THR A 20 -2.14 -9.87 -27.31
N LEU A 21 -3.06 -10.82 -27.16
CA LEU A 21 -3.18 -11.62 -25.94
C LEU A 21 -1.93 -12.44 -25.65
N LYS A 22 -1.29 -13.01 -26.69
CA LYS A 22 -0.05 -13.76 -26.52
C LYS A 22 1.09 -12.86 -26.03
N LEU A 23 1.25 -11.67 -26.62
CA LEU A 23 2.26 -10.70 -26.20
C LEU A 23 2.03 -10.24 -24.75
N VAL A 24 0.80 -9.88 -24.41
CA VAL A 24 0.46 -9.42 -23.05
C VAL A 24 0.68 -10.52 -22.02
N LYS A 25 0.22 -11.76 -22.29
CA LYS A 25 0.44 -12.89 -21.38
C LYS A 25 1.91 -13.18 -21.10
N GLN A 26 2.80 -12.91 -22.07
CA GLN A 26 4.24 -13.08 -21.90
C GLN A 26 4.88 -11.94 -21.10
N ALA A 27 4.34 -10.73 -21.20
CA ALA A 27 4.85 -9.55 -20.48
C ALA A 27 4.27 -9.39 -19.06
N MET A 28 3.10 -9.97 -18.79
CA MET A 28 2.43 -9.89 -17.48
C MET A 28 3.31 -10.47 -16.37
N SER A 29 3.24 -9.81 -15.21
CA SER A 29 3.84 -10.34 -13.99
C SER A 29 3.19 -11.67 -13.59
N SER A 30 3.94 -12.52 -12.90
CA SER A 30 3.41 -13.79 -12.40
C SER A 30 2.22 -13.58 -11.44
N GLU A 31 1.28 -14.52 -11.44
CA GLU A 31 0.12 -14.50 -10.54
C GLU A 31 0.54 -14.36 -9.07
N LYS A 32 1.61 -15.05 -8.68
CA LYS A 32 2.21 -14.92 -7.34
C LYS A 32 2.59 -13.48 -7.00
N ASN A 33 3.27 -12.78 -7.90
CA ASN A 33 3.67 -11.39 -7.67
C ASN A 33 2.45 -10.47 -7.57
N LEU A 34 1.43 -10.69 -8.42
CA LEU A 34 0.19 -9.91 -8.40
C LEU A 34 -0.59 -10.12 -7.09
N LEU A 35 -0.65 -11.35 -6.56
CA LEU A 35 -1.26 -11.64 -5.27
C LEU A 35 -0.54 -10.92 -4.12
N SER A 36 0.78 -10.99 -4.07
CA SER A 36 1.56 -10.27 -3.05
C SER A 36 1.44 -8.74 -3.16
N LEU A 37 1.36 -8.21 -4.38
CA LEU A 37 1.12 -6.78 -4.61
C LEU A 37 -0.29 -6.38 -4.12
N ALA A 38 -1.31 -7.20 -4.41
CA ALA A 38 -2.67 -6.95 -3.95
C ALA A 38 -2.77 -6.98 -2.42
N GLU A 39 -2.10 -7.91 -1.75
CA GLU A 39 -2.00 -7.95 -0.27
C GLU A 39 -1.36 -6.66 0.28
N THR A 40 -0.31 -6.18 -0.37
CA THR A 40 0.35 -4.92 0.00
C THR A 40 -0.62 -3.76 -0.11
N PHE A 41 -1.30 -3.60 -1.25
CA PHE A 41 -2.27 -2.53 -1.43
C PHE A 41 -3.47 -2.62 -0.50
N ASN A 42 -3.98 -3.82 -0.20
CA ASN A 42 -5.06 -4.00 0.77
C ASN A 42 -4.68 -3.49 2.16
N VAL A 43 -3.42 -3.65 2.56
CA VAL A 43 -2.94 -3.08 3.81
C VAL A 43 -2.76 -1.57 3.69
N LEU A 44 -2.24 -1.06 2.58
CA LEU A 44 -2.10 0.39 2.38
C LEU A 44 -3.45 1.13 2.24
N ALA A 45 -4.54 0.45 1.92
CA ALA A 45 -5.86 1.07 1.73
C ALA A 45 -6.53 1.61 3.02
N ASP A 46 -5.87 1.55 4.18
CA ASP A 46 -6.40 2.08 5.44
C ASP A 46 -5.78 3.44 5.80
N PRO A 47 -6.59 4.46 6.10
CA PRO A 47 -6.10 5.81 6.40
C PRO A 47 -5.18 5.89 7.63
N THR A 48 -5.41 5.08 8.65
CA THR A 48 -4.56 5.07 9.85
C THR A 48 -3.18 4.51 9.52
N ARG A 49 -3.13 3.44 8.71
CA ARG A 49 -1.86 2.86 8.24
C ARG A 49 -1.11 3.80 7.30
N LEU A 50 -1.80 4.51 6.41
CA LEU A 50 -1.17 5.55 5.58
C LEU A 50 -0.58 6.67 6.45
N LYS A 51 -1.28 7.12 7.49
CA LYS A 51 -0.72 8.11 8.45
C LYS A 51 0.54 7.59 9.14
N ILE A 52 0.57 6.32 9.55
CA ILE A 52 1.79 5.72 10.15
C ILE A 52 2.92 5.72 9.13
N ILE A 53 2.68 5.24 7.90
CA ILE A 53 3.73 5.14 6.87
C ILE A 53 4.22 6.53 6.47
N GLN A 54 3.34 7.51 6.31
CA GLN A 54 3.70 8.91 6.03
C GLN A 54 4.50 9.54 7.17
N ALA A 55 4.16 9.26 8.43
CA ALA A 55 4.99 9.74 9.54
C ALA A 55 6.39 9.12 9.50
N LEU A 56 6.48 7.83 9.18
CA LEU A 56 7.72 7.07 9.13
C LEU A 56 8.59 7.33 7.89
N SER A 57 8.03 7.87 6.79
CA SER A 57 8.80 8.36 5.64
C SER A 57 9.58 9.63 6.00
N ILE A 58 9.03 10.47 6.89
CA ILE A 58 9.66 11.72 7.32
C ILE A 58 10.74 11.45 8.38
N LYS A 59 10.42 10.63 9.39
CA LYS A 59 11.33 10.35 10.50
C LYS A 59 11.01 9.01 11.16
N GLU A 60 12.04 8.34 11.67
CA GLU A 60 11.82 7.21 12.57
C GLU A 60 11.17 7.66 13.89
N LEU A 61 10.19 6.90 14.38
CA LEU A 61 9.39 7.26 15.54
C LEU A 61 9.15 6.04 16.43
N CYS A 62 9.01 6.27 17.74
CA CYS A 62 8.61 5.19 18.64
C CYS A 62 7.08 5.00 18.64
N VAL A 63 6.61 3.90 19.24
CA VAL A 63 5.17 3.59 19.34
C VAL A 63 4.39 4.69 20.08
N CYS A 64 5.00 5.35 21.07
CA CYS A 64 4.38 6.41 21.84
C CYS A 64 4.18 7.67 20.98
N ASP A 65 5.20 8.05 20.21
CA ASP A 65 5.14 9.22 19.32
C ASP A 65 4.07 9.03 18.24
N LEU A 66 4.02 7.84 17.63
CA LEU A 66 3.01 7.50 16.63
C LEU A 66 1.59 7.53 17.21
N ALA A 67 1.41 7.00 18.43
CA ALA A 67 0.11 7.02 19.11
C ALA A 67 -0.35 8.45 19.40
N TYR A 68 0.56 9.29 19.90
CA TYR A 68 0.29 10.69 20.17
C TYR A 68 -0.02 11.48 18.90
N LEU A 69 0.81 11.34 17.85
CA LEU A 69 0.67 12.04 16.57
C LEU A 69 -0.66 11.69 15.86
N ILE A 70 -1.05 10.42 15.88
CA ILE A 70 -2.22 9.94 15.13
C ILE A 70 -3.51 10.06 15.96
N GLY A 71 -3.41 10.21 17.29
CA GLY A 71 -4.56 10.36 18.17
C GLY A 71 -5.27 9.04 18.49
N VAL A 72 -4.52 7.94 18.58
CA VAL A 72 -5.05 6.60 18.90
C VAL A 72 -4.24 5.94 20.02
N SER A 73 -4.77 4.87 20.61
CA SER A 73 -4.08 4.20 21.72
C SER A 73 -2.77 3.54 21.29
N ILE A 74 -1.82 3.43 22.22
CA ILE A 74 -0.55 2.71 22.02
C ILE A 74 -0.80 1.25 21.60
N SER A 75 -1.82 0.61 22.19
CA SER A 75 -2.21 -0.76 21.83
C SER A 75 -2.66 -0.85 20.37
N ALA A 76 -3.46 0.11 19.89
CA ALA A 76 -3.90 0.17 18.51
C ALA A 76 -2.71 0.35 17.55
N ILE A 77 -1.81 1.29 17.81
CA ILE A 77 -0.60 1.48 16.98
C ILE A 77 0.29 0.23 17.00
N SER A 78 0.50 -0.39 18.16
CA SER A 78 1.30 -1.61 18.27
C SER A 78 0.73 -2.75 17.42
N HIS A 79 -0.61 -2.88 17.38
CA HIS A 79 -1.27 -3.83 16.48
C HIS A 79 -1.02 -3.48 15.00
N GLN A 80 -1.21 -2.22 14.60
CA GLN A 80 -0.97 -1.81 13.20
C GLN A 80 0.49 -2.05 12.81
N LEU A 81 1.45 -1.68 13.65
CA LEU A 81 2.89 -1.91 13.42
C LEU A 81 3.23 -3.40 13.33
N ARG A 82 2.54 -4.27 14.07
CA ARG A 82 2.73 -5.72 13.95
C ARG A 82 2.35 -6.21 12.55
N LEU A 83 1.20 -5.77 12.04
CA LEU A 83 0.74 -6.09 10.69
C LEU A 83 1.69 -5.53 9.62
N LEU A 84 2.05 -4.24 9.73
CA LEU A 84 2.95 -3.57 8.79
C LEU A 84 4.33 -4.25 8.75
N ARG A 85 4.85 -4.72 9.88
CA ARG A 85 6.10 -5.50 9.93
C ARG A 85 5.97 -6.87 9.30
N HIS A 86 4.84 -7.55 9.49
CA HIS A 86 4.61 -8.87 8.90
C HIS A 86 4.71 -8.82 7.37
N LEU A 87 4.21 -7.74 6.78
CA LEU A 87 4.29 -7.46 5.34
C LEU A 87 5.57 -6.74 4.92
N ARG A 88 6.55 -6.60 5.83
CA ARG A 88 7.83 -5.95 5.56
C ARG A 88 7.70 -4.51 5.04
N LEU A 89 6.67 -3.78 5.46
CA LEU A 89 6.49 -2.37 5.11
C LEU A 89 7.28 -1.44 6.04
N VAL A 90 7.47 -1.90 7.29
CA VAL A 90 8.25 -1.19 8.30
C VAL A 90 9.24 -2.13 8.97
N LYS A 91 10.33 -1.56 9.46
CA LYS A 91 11.33 -2.21 10.30
C LYS A 91 11.42 -1.50 11.65
N PHE A 92 12.19 -2.08 12.56
CA PHE A 92 12.42 -1.46 13.86
C PHE A 92 13.87 -1.63 14.31
N ARG A 93 14.33 -0.71 15.15
CA ARG A 93 15.59 -0.81 15.89
C ARG A 93 15.34 -0.53 17.37
N LYS A 94 16.21 -1.05 18.22
CA LYS A 94 16.18 -0.78 19.66
C LYS A 94 17.28 0.20 20.03
N GLU A 95 16.97 1.15 20.90
CA GLU A 95 17.93 2.09 21.46
C GLU A 95 17.60 2.29 22.95
N GLY A 96 18.47 1.73 23.80
CA GLY A 96 18.20 1.63 25.23
C GLY A 96 16.91 0.86 25.51
N ARG A 97 15.94 1.55 26.14
CA ARG A 97 14.61 0.99 26.46
C ARG A 97 13.56 1.27 25.39
N MET A 98 13.91 2.03 24.34
CA MET A 98 12.98 2.49 23.31
C MET A 98 13.09 1.62 22.06
N VAL A 99 11.95 1.47 21.36
CA VAL A 99 11.87 0.83 20.04
C VAL A 99 11.42 1.88 19.04
N TYR A 100 12.26 2.14 18.04
CA TYR A 100 11.99 3.07 16.95
C TYR A 100 11.64 2.28 15.68
N TYR A 101 10.66 2.78 14.94
CA TYR A 101 10.19 2.22 13.68
C TYR A 101 10.59 3.14 12.53
N SER A 102 10.83 2.55 11.35
CA SER A 102 11.10 3.25 10.10
C SER A 102 10.57 2.43 8.92
N LEU A 103 10.47 3.02 7.73
CA LEU A 103 10.13 2.27 6.53
C LEU A 103 11.17 1.17 6.27
N ALA A 104 10.71 0.04 5.74
CA ALA A 104 11.59 -1.09 5.48
C ALA A 104 12.65 -0.75 4.42
N ASP A 105 12.23 -0.10 3.33
CA ASP A 105 13.05 0.32 2.21
C ASP A 105 12.44 1.56 1.51
N GLY A 106 13.16 2.09 0.50
CA GLY A 106 12.73 3.26 -0.28
C GLY A 106 11.64 2.97 -1.32
N HIS A 107 11.30 1.71 -1.59
CA HIS A 107 10.21 1.42 -2.54
C HIS A 107 8.85 1.82 -1.96
N ILE A 108 8.66 1.64 -0.65
CA ILE A 108 7.43 2.06 0.05
C ILE A 108 7.31 3.59 0.07
N GLU A 109 8.42 4.29 0.28
CA GLU A 109 8.48 5.75 0.23
C GLU A 109 8.08 6.28 -1.16
N ASN A 110 8.69 5.73 -2.22
CA ASN A 110 8.38 6.10 -3.59
C ASN A 110 6.91 5.82 -3.95
N LEU A 111 6.37 4.66 -3.54
CA LEU A 111 4.97 4.32 -3.78
C LEU A 111 4.02 5.32 -3.11
N LEU A 112 4.31 5.70 -1.86
CA LEU A 112 3.51 6.69 -1.13
C LEU A 112 3.58 8.06 -1.79
N GLN A 113 4.77 8.50 -2.20
CA GLN A 113 4.95 9.76 -2.89
C GLN A 113 4.16 9.81 -4.21
N GLN A 114 4.28 8.78 -5.05
CA GLN A 114 3.51 8.70 -6.31
C GLN A 114 1.99 8.70 -6.05
N GLY A 115 1.54 8.03 -4.99
CA GLY A 115 0.14 8.04 -4.61
C GLY A 115 -0.37 9.41 -4.16
N LEU A 116 0.46 10.19 -3.44
CA LEU A 116 0.12 11.55 -3.04
C LEU A 116 0.11 12.50 -4.23
N GLU A 117 1.15 12.45 -5.07
CA GLU A 117 1.24 13.25 -6.30
C GLU A 117 -0.02 13.06 -7.17
N HIS A 118 -0.48 11.82 -7.37
CA HIS A 118 -1.68 11.53 -8.16
C HIS A 118 -2.99 12.08 -7.56
N VAL A 119 -3.11 12.16 -6.22
CA VAL A 119 -4.31 12.70 -5.57
C VAL A 119 -4.34 14.23 -5.61
N GLU A 120 -3.17 14.85 -5.79
CA GLU A 120 -3.00 16.31 -5.89
C GLU A 120 -3.13 16.84 -7.34
N GLU A 121 -3.26 15.95 -8.34
CA GLU A 121 -3.59 16.29 -9.74
C GLU A 121 -5.04 16.79 -9.90
#